data_AF-A0A6G8I1P8-F1
#
_entry.id   AF-A0A6G8I1P8-F1
#
_cell.length_a   1.000
_cell.length_b   1.000
_cell.length_c   1.000
_cell.angle_alpha   90.00
_cell.angle_beta   90.00
_cell.angle_gamma   90.00
#
_symmetry.space_group_name_H-M   'P 1'
#
loop_
_entity.id
_entity.type
_entity.pdbx_description
1 polymer ?
#
loop_
_entity_poly.entity_id
_entity_poly.type
_entity_poly.pdbx_seq_one_letter_code
_entity_poly.pdbx_strand_id
1 'polypeptide(L)'
;MKRKFVGIIFLATTVLAYSPLNSDVVHAQRKSVNKVVLSKEKKKQEQVIYSGDKVINKYLISYNQKNPDDVITPDMFDVYYHHGRKHDNQIKFFNKGGFEIVITNTIGNIEIVIDKSQGEQSLKTVDEFKAEFKKFAKASKKSVTDDELEQIWNDAFANYGHYSSKTLEVSLTSYDSKVERIMISGKTS
;
A
#
# COMPACT_ATOMS: atom_id res chain seq x y z
N MET A 1 -67.77 27.48 -39.66
CA MET A 1 -67.87 26.12 -40.25
C MET A 1 -67.50 25.07 -39.21
N LYS A 2 -67.95 23.82 -39.42
CA LYS A 2 -67.59 22.52 -38.79
C LYS A 2 -66.33 22.50 -37.88
N ARG A 3 -66.23 21.76 -36.75
CA ARG A 3 -67.13 20.85 -35.99
C ARG A 3 -66.51 20.51 -34.59
N LYS A 4 -67.34 20.52 -33.52
CA LYS A 4 -67.36 19.67 -32.29
C LYS A 4 -66.07 19.49 -31.43
N PHE A 5 -66.04 19.83 -30.12
CA PHE A 5 -66.64 19.12 -28.95
C PHE A 5 -66.12 17.66 -28.78
N VAL A 6 -65.72 17.13 -27.61
CA VAL A 6 -66.14 17.33 -26.20
C VAL A 6 -64.94 17.14 -25.21
N GLY A 7 -64.98 17.75 -24.01
CA GLY A 7 -64.02 17.50 -22.89
C GLY A 7 -64.66 16.80 -21.67
N ILE A 8 -64.31 17.20 -20.43
CA ILE A 8 -64.89 16.79 -19.12
C ILE A 8 -64.29 15.47 -18.54
N ILE A 9 -64.06 15.28 -17.22
CA ILE A 9 -63.46 16.09 -16.13
C ILE A 9 -63.37 15.21 -14.84
N PHE A 10 -62.31 15.40 -14.04
CA PHE A 10 -62.12 15.17 -12.59
C PHE A 10 -62.62 13.91 -11.81
N LEU A 11 -61.61 13.24 -11.23
CA LEU A 11 -61.35 13.06 -9.78
C LEU A 11 -62.09 11.98 -8.95
N ALA A 12 -61.42 11.60 -7.84
CA ALA A 12 -61.60 10.38 -7.06
C ALA A 12 -62.36 10.54 -5.74
N THR A 13 -62.77 9.42 -5.14
CA THR A 13 -62.74 9.19 -3.68
C THR A 13 -62.67 7.68 -3.35
N THR A 14 -62.46 7.33 -2.07
CA THR A 14 -61.74 6.12 -1.63
C THR A 14 -62.51 5.12 -0.74
N VAL A 15 -62.17 3.82 -0.91
CA VAL A 15 -61.93 2.76 0.11
C VAL A 15 -63.05 2.26 1.05
N LEU A 16 -63.26 0.93 1.01
CA LEU A 16 -63.49 -0.07 2.09
C LEU A 16 -63.19 -1.49 1.47
N ALA A 17 -62.80 -2.58 2.15
CA ALA A 17 -62.21 -2.82 3.48
C ALA A 17 -61.61 -4.27 3.62
N TYR A 18 -61.05 -4.56 4.79
CA TYR A 18 -60.72 -5.85 5.50
C TYR A 18 -61.54 -7.12 5.12
N SER A 19 -61.09 -8.40 5.18
CA SER A 19 -60.09 -9.20 5.97
C SER A 19 -59.86 -10.59 5.30
N PRO A 20 -59.13 -11.60 5.87
CA PRO A 20 -57.78 -11.68 6.44
C PRO A 20 -56.91 -12.83 5.85
N LEU A 21 -55.77 -13.16 6.49
CA LEU A 21 -54.81 -14.23 6.13
C LEU A 21 -55.40 -15.66 6.15
N ASN A 22 -54.74 -16.58 5.45
CA ASN A 22 -54.74 -18.01 5.79
C ASN A 22 -53.36 -18.67 5.53
N SER A 23 -53.05 -19.73 6.28
CA SER A 23 -51.71 -20.25 6.55
C SER A 23 -51.37 -21.58 5.87
N ASP A 24 -50.08 -21.75 5.56
CA ASP A 24 -49.29 -23.01 5.52
C ASP A 24 -49.63 -24.17 4.55
N VAL A 25 -48.57 -24.94 4.24
CA VAL A 25 -48.52 -26.24 3.51
C VAL A 25 -48.94 -26.11 2.02
N VAL A 26 -48.29 -26.71 1.00
CA VAL A 26 -47.61 -28.02 0.91
C VAL A 26 -46.38 -27.99 0.00
N HIS A 27 -45.44 -28.88 0.31
CA HIS A 27 -44.23 -29.21 -0.44
C HIS A 27 -44.39 -29.64 -1.91
N ALA A 28 -43.33 -29.34 -2.67
CA ALA A 28 -42.63 -30.20 -3.65
C ALA A 28 -43.00 -30.17 -5.16
N GLN A 29 -41.90 -30.23 -5.93
CA GLN A 29 -41.75 -30.54 -7.36
C GLN A 29 -42.30 -29.55 -8.41
N ARG A 30 -41.38 -28.77 -9.00
CA ARG A 30 -40.78 -29.13 -10.32
C ARG A 30 -39.55 -28.30 -10.71
N LYS A 31 -38.44 -29.03 -10.92
CA LYS A 31 -37.41 -28.87 -11.96
C LYS A 31 -36.72 -27.50 -12.16
N SER A 32 -35.49 -27.46 -11.65
CA SER A 32 -34.27 -27.08 -12.40
C SER A 32 -34.31 -25.81 -13.27
N VAL A 33 -33.82 -24.70 -12.71
CA VAL A 33 -32.77 -23.94 -13.39
C VAL A 33 -31.56 -23.91 -12.46
N ASN A 34 -30.51 -24.63 -12.86
CA ASN A 34 -29.21 -24.61 -12.19
C ASN A 34 -28.61 -23.21 -12.31
N LYS A 35 -28.91 -22.32 -11.35
CA LYS A 35 -28.10 -21.13 -11.12
C LYS A 35 -26.81 -21.56 -10.44
N VAL A 36 -25.95 -22.26 -11.19
CA VAL A 36 -24.52 -22.33 -10.88
C VAL A 36 -24.03 -20.90 -11.00
N VAL A 37 -24.09 -20.18 -9.89
CA VAL A 37 -23.33 -18.95 -9.71
C VAL A 37 -21.89 -19.40 -9.72
N LEU A 38 -21.29 -19.41 -10.91
CA LEU A 38 -19.86 -19.40 -11.08
C LEU A 38 -19.37 -18.13 -10.39
N SER A 39 -19.07 -18.25 -9.10
CA SER A 39 -18.13 -17.40 -8.42
C SER A 39 -16.81 -17.57 -9.15
N LYS A 40 -16.65 -16.83 -10.25
CA LYS A 40 -15.33 -16.49 -10.79
C LYS A 40 -14.67 -15.64 -9.72
N GLU A 41 -14.08 -16.35 -8.76
CA GLU A 41 -13.02 -15.84 -7.90
C GLU A 41 -11.99 -15.27 -8.86
N LYS A 42 -12.07 -13.95 -9.08
CA LYS A 42 -11.22 -13.23 -10.03
C LYS A 42 -9.85 -13.17 -9.38
N LYS A 43 -9.12 -14.28 -9.49
CA LYS A 43 -7.81 -14.53 -8.89
C LYS A 43 -6.96 -13.30 -9.15
N LYS A 44 -6.84 -12.45 -8.11
CA LYS A 44 -6.24 -11.12 -8.24
C LYS A 44 -4.81 -11.36 -8.67
N GLN A 45 -4.50 -11.05 -9.93
CA GLN A 45 -3.19 -11.27 -10.49
C GLN A 45 -2.24 -10.43 -9.64
N GLU A 46 -1.36 -11.09 -8.89
CA GLU A 46 -0.47 -10.43 -7.95
C GLU A 46 0.40 -9.47 -8.78
N GLN A 47 0.38 -8.19 -8.44
CA GLN A 47 1.12 -7.18 -9.18
C GLN A 47 2.61 -7.53 -9.08
N VAL A 48 3.28 -7.66 -10.23
CA VAL A 48 4.72 -7.94 -10.26
C VAL A 48 5.43 -6.66 -10.66
N ILE A 49 6.12 -6.06 -9.69
CA ILE A 49 7.07 -4.97 -9.88
C ILE A 49 8.49 -5.55 -9.98
N TYR A 50 8.79 -6.59 -9.19
CA TYR A 50 10.07 -7.27 -9.22
C TYR A 50 9.88 -8.80 -9.19
N SER A 51 10.51 -9.51 -10.12
CA SER A 51 10.39 -10.97 -10.23
C SER A 51 11.51 -11.75 -9.53
N GLY A 52 12.62 -11.11 -9.16
CA GLY A 52 13.77 -11.78 -8.55
C GLY A 52 13.54 -12.20 -7.11
N ASP A 53 12.79 -11.40 -6.34
CA ASP A 53 12.46 -11.69 -4.94
C ASP A 53 11.01 -11.32 -4.59
N LYS A 54 10.26 -12.30 -4.04
CA LYS A 54 8.84 -12.13 -3.71
C LYS A 54 8.59 -11.25 -2.49
N VAL A 55 9.53 -11.15 -1.56
CA VAL A 55 9.44 -10.31 -0.36
C VAL A 55 9.68 -8.86 -0.75
N ILE A 56 10.71 -8.59 -1.56
CA ILE A 56 10.93 -7.27 -2.17
C ILE A 56 9.73 -6.86 -3.03
N ASN A 57 9.19 -7.75 -3.87
CA ASN A 57 8.00 -7.44 -4.66
C ASN A 57 6.81 -6.99 -3.79
N LYS A 58 6.53 -7.71 -2.70
CA LYS A 58 5.46 -7.35 -1.74
C LYS A 58 5.73 -6.01 -1.05
N TYR A 59 6.98 -5.75 -0.69
CA TYR A 59 7.38 -4.47 -0.12
C TYR A 59 7.16 -3.31 -1.11
N LEU A 60 7.57 -3.45 -2.36
CA LEU A 60 7.36 -2.43 -3.41
C LEU A 60 5.86 -2.17 -3.67
N ILE A 61 5.02 -3.21 -3.64
CA ILE A 61 3.55 -3.04 -3.73
C ILE A 61 3.02 -2.24 -2.53
N SER A 62 3.45 -2.56 -1.30
CA SER A 62 3.09 -1.84 -0.08
C SER A 62 3.53 -0.37 -0.15
N TYR A 63 4.75 -0.11 -0.62
CA TYR A 63 5.31 1.23 -0.81
C TYR A 63 4.47 2.03 -1.81
N ASN A 64 4.22 1.51 -3.01
CA ASN A 64 3.46 2.19 -4.06
C ASN A 64 1.99 2.44 -3.65
N GLN A 65 1.40 1.59 -2.81
CA GLN A 65 0.05 1.79 -2.27
C GLN A 65 -0.02 2.93 -1.23
N LYS A 66 1.09 3.23 -0.55
CA LYS A 66 1.16 4.26 0.51
C LYS A 66 1.76 5.58 0.02
N ASN A 67 2.50 5.55 -1.08
CA ASN A 67 3.16 6.69 -1.71
C ASN A 67 2.71 6.81 -3.18
N PRO A 68 1.42 7.08 -3.47
CA PRO A 68 0.88 7.06 -4.84
C PRO A 68 1.46 8.13 -5.77
N ASP A 69 2.03 9.21 -5.22
CA ASP A 69 2.69 10.27 -5.96
C ASP A 69 4.21 10.00 -6.19
N ASP A 70 4.74 8.93 -5.57
CA ASP A 70 6.17 8.56 -5.62
C ASP A 70 6.37 7.07 -5.91
N VAL A 71 5.60 6.53 -6.85
CA VAL A 71 5.63 5.12 -7.27
C VAL A 71 7.01 4.69 -7.78
N ILE A 72 7.50 3.54 -7.29
CA ILE A 72 8.67 2.83 -7.80
C ILE A 72 8.24 1.88 -8.92
N THR A 73 8.84 2.00 -10.10
CA THR A 73 8.60 1.13 -11.27
C THR A 73 9.83 0.25 -11.58
N PRO A 74 9.68 -0.84 -12.36
CA PRO A 74 10.75 -1.84 -12.58
C PRO A 74 11.99 -1.29 -13.30
N ASP A 75 11.86 -0.18 -14.00
CA ASP A 75 12.91 0.55 -14.73
C ASP A 75 13.70 1.53 -13.86
N MET A 76 13.26 1.78 -12.61
CA MET A 76 13.96 2.70 -11.70
C MET A 76 15.11 2.05 -10.93
N PHE A 77 15.18 0.72 -10.86
CA PHE A 77 16.13 0.01 -10.01
C PHE A 77 16.89 -1.11 -10.73
N ASP A 78 18.14 -1.28 -10.33
CA ASP A 78 18.98 -2.39 -10.73
C ASP A 78 19.00 -3.49 -9.67
N VAL A 79 19.18 -4.74 -10.08
CA VAL A 79 19.51 -5.83 -9.17
C VAL A 79 20.94 -5.65 -8.70
N TYR A 80 21.18 -5.72 -7.40
CA TYR A 80 22.49 -5.42 -6.84
C TYR A 80 23.54 -6.43 -7.29
N TYR A 81 24.68 -5.92 -7.76
CA TYR A 81 25.79 -6.72 -8.26
C TYR A 81 27.05 -6.44 -7.44
N HIS A 82 27.57 -7.46 -6.76
CA HIS A 82 28.71 -7.31 -5.86
C HIS A 82 29.60 -8.54 -5.88
N HIS A 83 30.91 -8.33 -5.92
CA HIS A 83 31.95 -9.37 -6.08
C HIS A 83 31.68 -10.37 -7.22
N GLY A 84 31.27 -9.88 -8.38
CA GLY A 84 31.02 -10.70 -9.56
C GLY A 84 29.71 -11.49 -9.54
N ARG A 85 28.86 -11.28 -8.53
CA ARG A 85 27.60 -12.02 -8.32
C ARG A 85 26.40 -11.08 -8.28
N LYS A 86 25.30 -11.52 -8.89
CA LYS A 86 23.97 -10.90 -8.82
C LYS A 86 23.27 -11.36 -7.54
N HIS A 87 22.75 -10.44 -6.76
CA HIS A 87 22.02 -10.70 -5.52
C HIS A 87 20.54 -10.46 -5.78
N ASP A 88 19.81 -11.48 -6.25
CA ASP A 88 18.39 -11.32 -6.59
C ASP A 88 17.52 -10.90 -5.40
N ASN A 89 17.97 -11.15 -4.16
CA ASN A 89 17.38 -10.68 -2.92
C ASN A 89 17.77 -9.23 -2.56
N GLN A 90 18.31 -8.44 -3.49
CA GLN A 90 18.73 -7.06 -3.24
C GLN A 90 18.59 -6.18 -4.50
N ILE A 91 18.02 -4.99 -4.34
CA ILE A 91 17.90 -3.99 -5.42
C ILE A 91 18.46 -2.64 -4.97
N LYS A 92 18.94 -1.83 -5.92
CA LYS A 92 19.50 -0.49 -5.70
C LYS A 92 18.93 0.51 -6.71
N PHE A 93 18.67 1.73 -6.26
CA PHE A 93 18.27 2.85 -7.12
C PHE A 93 18.62 4.20 -6.51
N PHE A 94 18.44 5.27 -7.30
CA PHE A 94 18.37 6.64 -6.78
C PHE A 94 16.92 7.12 -6.83
N ASN A 95 16.42 7.70 -5.73
CA ASN A 95 15.08 8.29 -5.71
C ASN A 95 15.09 9.70 -6.33
N LYS A 96 13.90 10.31 -6.51
CA LYS A 96 13.77 11.69 -7.01
C LYS A 96 14.47 12.73 -6.11
N GLY A 97 14.64 12.42 -4.83
CA GLY A 97 15.36 13.25 -3.85
C GLY A 97 16.88 13.16 -3.94
N GLY A 98 17.45 12.33 -4.83
CA GLY A 98 18.90 12.16 -4.96
C GLY A 98 19.54 11.37 -3.81
N PHE A 99 18.77 10.53 -3.11
CA PHE A 99 19.27 9.53 -2.16
C PHE A 99 19.55 8.21 -2.87
N GLU A 100 20.62 7.54 -2.48
CA GLU A 100 20.83 6.14 -2.84
C GLU A 100 19.98 5.25 -1.93
N ILE A 101 19.13 4.43 -2.53
CA ILE A 101 18.26 3.49 -1.82
C ILE A 101 18.73 2.07 -2.14
N VAL A 102 18.94 1.26 -1.11
CA VAL A 102 19.18 -0.18 -1.24
C VAL A 102 18.13 -0.92 -0.44
N ILE A 103 17.43 -1.86 -1.08
CA ILE A 103 16.41 -2.71 -0.43
C ILE A 103 16.91 -4.16 -0.49
N THR A 104 17.09 -4.77 0.68
CA THR A 104 17.61 -6.14 0.86
C THR A 104 16.55 -7.01 1.53
N ASN A 105 16.34 -8.23 1.03
CA ASN A 105 15.62 -9.28 1.75
C ASN A 105 16.63 -10.20 2.46
N THR A 106 16.62 -10.17 3.78
CA THR A 106 17.42 -11.05 4.65
C THR A 106 16.48 -12.03 5.36
N ILE A 107 16.30 -13.20 4.73
CA ILE A 107 15.52 -14.34 5.26
C ILE A 107 14.08 -13.94 5.67
N GLY A 108 13.38 -13.19 4.81
CA GLY A 108 12.00 -12.74 5.01
C GLY A 108 11.86 -11.45 5.82
N ASN A 109 12.96 -10.79 6.16
CA ASN A 109 12.98 -9.44 6.73
C ASN A 109 13.46 -8.48 5.65
N ILE A 110 12.82 -7.32 5.53
CA ILE A 110 13.31 -6.25 4.66
C ILE A 110 14.21 -5.33 5.47
N GLU A 111 15.35 -5.02 4.89
CA GLU A 111 16.25 -3.95 5.28
C GLU A 111 16.27 -2.91 4.15
N ILE A 112 16.07 -1.64 4.50
CA ILE A 112 16.22 -0.50 3.61
C ILE A 112 17.37 0.36 4.12
N VAL A 113 18.36 0.62 3.27
CA VAL A 113 19.37 1.65 3.50
C VAL A 113 19.01 2.87 2.64
N ILE A 114 18.99 4.04 3.27
CA ILE A 114 18.81 5.35 2.64
C ILE A 114 20.10 6.12 2.91
N ASP A 115 20.91 6.31 1.89
CA ASP A 115 22.20 7.00 1.96
C ASP A 115 22.14 8.28 1.11
N LYS A 116 22.96 9.28 1.45
CA LYS A 116 23.14 10.41 0.55
C LYS A 116 23.93 9.97 -0.69
N SER A 117 23.64 10.57 -1.84
CA SER A 117 24.48 10.38 -3.02
C SER A 117 25.86 11.02 -2.82
N GLN A 118 26.88 10.42 -3.45
CA GLN A 118 28.23 10.98 -3.53
C GLN A 118 28.29 12.07 -4.61
N GLY A 119 28.95 13.21 -4.33
CA GLY A 119 29.10 14.34 -5.27
C GLY A 119 28.48 15.65 -4.78
N GLU A 120 28.23 16.62 -5.67
CA GLU A 120 27.66 17.93 -5.31
C GLU A 120 26.23 17.84 -4.73
N GLN A 121 25.52 16.73 -4.93
CA GLN A 121 24.21 16.45 -4.32
C GLN A 121 24.28 15.89 -2.88
N SER A 122 25.48 15.84 -2.28
CA SER A 122 25.76 15.21 -0.97
C SER A 122 25.37 16.04 0.28
N LEU A 123 24.70 17.18 0.10
CA LEU A 123 24.13 17.92 1.22
C LEU A 123 22.63 17.62 1.30
N LYS A 124 22.25 16.86 2.32
CA LYS A 124 20.87 16.55 2.70
C LYS A 124 20.60 17.07 4.09
N THR A 125 19.45 17.70 4.26
CA THR A 125 18.96 18.18 5.55
C THR A 125 18.39 17.03 6.37
N VAL A 126 18.31 17.24 7.68
CA VAL A 126 17.65 16.29 8.62
C VAL A 126 16.18 16.07 8.22
N ASP A 127 15.50 17.12 7.73
CA ASP A 127 14.11 17.03 7.29
C ASP A 127 13.93 16.25 5.98
N GLU A 128 14.86 16.35 5.03
CA GLU A 128 14.84 15.49 3.82
C GLU A 128 15.03 14.01 4.19
N PHE A 129 16.01 13.69 5.05
CA PHE A 129 16.17 12.33 5.56
C PHE A 129 14.91 11.84 6.30
N LYS A 130 14.28 12.70 7.12
CA LYS A 130 13.03 12.39 7.83
C LYS A 130 11.87 12.13 6.87
N ALA A 131 11.76 12.89 5.78
CA ALA A 131 10.75 12.68 4.76
C ALA A 131 10.90 11.31 4.07
N GLU A 132 12.13 10.94 3.67
CA GLU A 132 12.39 9.62 3.08
C GLU A 132 12.20 8.49 4.09
N PHE A 133 12.67 8.66 5.35
CA PHE A 133 12.37 7.73 6.44
C PHE A 133 10.89 7.41 6.51
N LYS A 134 10.02 8.45 6.54
CA LYS A 134 8.57 8.25 6.62
C LYS A 134 8.04 7.43 5.44
N LYS A 135 8.41 7.75 4.19
CA LYS A 135 7.97 7.00 2.99
C LYS A 135 8.32 5.50 3.08
N PHE A 136 9.57 5.18 3.40
CA PHE A 136 10.07 3.80 3.42
C PHE A 136 9.61 3.02 4.67
N ALA A 137 9.61 3.63 5.85
CA ALA A 137 9.14 2.98 7.08
C ALA A 137 7.63 2.70 7.05
N LYS A 138 6.82 3.60 6.46
CA LYS A 138 5.37 3.40 6.27
C LYS A 138 5.08 2.12 5.46
N ALA A 139 5.91 1.81 4.48
CA ALA A 139 5.79 0.59 3.67
C ALA A 139 6.06 -0.71 4.44
N SER A 140 6.91 -0.68 5.47
CA SER A 140 7.41 -1.88 6.19
C SER A 140 6.36 -2.60 7.04
N LYS A 141 5.29 -1.93 7.49
CA LYS A 141 4.21 -2.52 8.32
C LYS A 141 2.85 -2.43 7.67
N LYS A 142 1.94 -3.36 7.99
CA LYS A 142 0.53 -3.30 7.55
C LYS A 142 -0.19 -2.02 8.01
N SER A 143 0.11 -1.54 9.22
CA SER A 143 -0.38 -0.28 9.78
C SER A 143 0.72 0.39 10.59
N VAL A 144 1.00 1.65 10.26
CA VAL A 144 1.73 2.60 11.09
C VAL A 144 1.20 4.00 10.74
N THR A 145 0.93 4.85 11.73
CA THR A 145 0.45 6.22 11.52
C THR A 145 1.62 7.18 11.28
N ASP A 146 1.32 8.36 10.72
CA ASP A 146 2.36 9.38 10.52
C ASP A 146 2.86 9.97 11.85
N ASP A 147 2.05 9.91 12.91
CA ASP A 147 2.42 10.26 14.29
C ASP A 147 3.32 9.20 14.94
N GLU A 148 3.06 7.91 14.71
CA GLU A 148 3.95 6.83 15.15
C GLU A 148 5.32 6.94 14.46
N LEU A 149 5.35 7.25 13.16
CA LEU A 149 6.60 7.50 12.44
C LEU A 149 7.32 8.75 12.95
N GLU A 150 6.58 9.82 13.26
CA GLU A 150 7.13 11.03 13.90
C GLU A 150 7.81 10.70 15.24
N GLN A 151 7.15 9.92 16.10
CA GLN A 151 7.73 9.47 17.38
C GLN A 151 8.95 8.59 17.18
N ILE A 152 8.90 7.59 16.29
CA ILE A 152 10.03 6.69 16.00
C ILE A 152 11.26 7.48 15.54
N TRP A 153 11.08 8.49 14.67
CA TRP A 153 12.16 9.37 14.24
C TRP A 153 12.77 10.15 15.41
N ASN A 154 11.91 10.78 16.22
CA ASN A 154 12.35 11.61 17.35
C ASN A 154 13.05 10.76 18.44
N ASP A 155 12.55 9.56 18.72
CA ASP A 155 13.18 8.59 19.63
C ASP A 155 14.56 8.14 19.10
N ALA A 156 14.66 7.78 17.82
CA ALA A 156 15.94 7.40 17.21
C ALA A 156 16.96 8.55 17.28
N PHE A 157 16.53 9.78 16.97
CA PHE A 157 17.40 10.96 17.00
C PHE A 157 17.86 11.31 18.42
N ALA A 158 16.99 11.16 19.42
CA ALA A 158 17.33 11.39 20.83
C ALA A 158 18.23 10.29 21.42
N ASN A 159 18.04 9.03 21.01
CA ASN A 159 18.78 7.87 21.52
C ASN A 159 19.99 7.52 20.64
N TYR A 160 20.90 8.47 20.47
CA TYR A 160 22.19 8.31 19.75
C TYR A 160 22.08 7.72 18.34
N GLY A 161 20.96 7.98 17.65
CA GLY A 161 20.69 7.45 16.33
C GLY A 161 20.14 6.02 16.32
N HIS A 162 19.49 5.53 17.38
CA HIS A 162 18.93 4.17 17.38
C HIS A 162 17.55 4.04 18.03
N TYR A 163 16.62 3.39 17.33
CA TYR A 163 15.32 2.96 17.83
C TYR A 163 15.12 1.48 17.52
N SER A 164 14.60 0.69 18.46
CA SER A 164 14.23 -0.70 18.20
C SER A 164 12.91 -1.08 18.89
N SER A 165 12.14 -1.93 18.21
CA SER A 165 10.86 -2.47 18.65
C SER A 165 10.69 -3.90 18.12
N LYS A 166 9.69 -4.64 18.60
CA LYS A 166 9.41 -6.02 18.14
C LYS A 166 9.13 -6.16 16.63
N THR A 167 8.93 -5.06 15.90
CA THR A 167 8.45 -5.05 14.50
C THR A 167 9.18 -4.07 13.58
N LEU A 168 10.06 -3.22 14.10
CA LEU A 168 10.85 -2.25 13.35
C LEU A 168 12.06 -1.82 14.18
N GLU A 169 13.20 -1.74 13.52
CA GLU A 169 14.42 -1.13 14.02
C GLU A 169 14.85 -0.03 13.03
N VAL A 170 15.40 1.05 13.57
CA VAL A 170 15.86 2.22 12.83
C VAL A 170 17.20 2.64 13.39
N SER A 171 18.20 2.77 12.53
CA SER A 171 19.51 3.31 12.90
C SER A 171 19.88 4.50 12.00
N LEU A 172 20.33 5.60 12.60
CA LEU A 172 20.75 6.84 11.97
C LEU A 172 22.26 6.98 12.15
N THR A 173 23.02 6.89 11.06
CA THR A 173 24.45 7.26 11.10
C THR A 173 24.55 8.77 10.96
N SER A 174 25.25 9.43 11.87
CA SER A 174 25.42 10.89 11.87
C SER A 174 26.85 11.31 12.20
N TYR A 175 27.32 12.39 11.58
CA TYR A 175 28.62 13.02 11.84
C TYR A 175 28.41 14.54 12.00
N ASP A 176 29.03 15.16 13.00
CA ASP A 176 28.89 16.60 13.31
C ASP A 176 27.43 17.10 13.30
N SER A 177 26.54 16.33 13.95
CA SER A 177 25.08 16.56 14.00
C SER A 177 24.34 16.54 12.66
N LYS A 178 24.96 16.08 11.57
CA LYS A 178 24.33 15.83 10.27
C LYS A 178 24.02 14.34 10.14
N VAL A 179 22.80 14.00 9.76
CA VAL A 179 22.46 12.63 9.34
C VAL A 179 23.15 12.34 8.02
N GLU A 180 23.72 11.15 7.89
CA GLU A 180 24.40 10.69 6.66
C GLU A 180 23.75 9.45 6.07
N ARG A 181 23.17 8.58 6.91
CA ARG A 181 22.51 7.35 6.46
C ARG A 181 21.40 6.96 7.43
N ILE A 182 20.31 6.42 6.90
CA ILE A 182 19.29 5.68 7.65
C ILE A 182 19.38 4.21 7.27
N MET A 183 19.25 3.32 8.25
CA MET A 183 18.93 1.91 8.06
C MET A 183 17.58 1.62 8.73
N ILE A 184 16.66 1.02 8.01
CA ILE A 184 15.32 0.62 8.48
C ILE A 184 15.22 -0.89 8.30
N SER A 185 15.02 -1.67 9.36
CA SER A 185 14.85 -3.11 9.25
C SER A 185 13.55 -3.58 9.94
N GLY A 186 12.90 -4.59 9.37
CA GLY A 186 11.65 -5.10 9.92
C GLY A 186 11.07 -6.32 9.19
N LYS A 187 10.13 -6.99 9.87
CA LYS A 187 9.36 -8.09 9.29
C LYS A 187 8.24 -7.53 8.42
N THR A 188 8.27 -7.85 7.13
CA THR A 188 7.11 -7.64 6.26
C THR A 188 5.94 -8.50 6.74
N SER A 189 4.76 -7.89 6.86
CA SER A 189 3.52 -8.51 7.35
C SER A 189 2.77 -9.32 6.28
#